data_AF-A0A9E1IKT1-F1
#
_entry.id   AF-A0A9E1IKT1-F1
#
_cell.length_a   1.000
_cell.length_b   1.000
_cell.length_c   1.000
_cell.angle_alpha   90.00
_cell.angle_beta   90.00
_cell.angle_gamma   90.00
#
_symmetry.space_group_name_H-M   'P 1'
#
loop_
_entity.id
_entity.type
_entity.pdbx_description
1 polymer ?
#
loop_
_entity_poly.entity_id
_entity_poly.type
_entity_poly.pdbx_seq_one_letter_code
_entity_poly.pdbx_strand_id
1 'polypeptide(L)'
;MLHGKRVYTVEGIRGRRATEADSKHRFPELESRPTEPRGPGVDREMAEHLGVVGEKALHATQSEVVDKRASQCGYCTPGVVISLFEACYRDDIKQPWQLDDQVAGNLCRCTGYRPIREAIGALAGLQPADGFQRVLDGSGSDEETLKYVWQNQRYLQPTSLAEFW
;
A
#
# COMPACT_ATOMS: atom_id res chain seq x y z
N MET A 1 -16.64 -14.38 -13.73
CA MET A 1 -15.57 -14.34 -14.75
C MET A 1 -14.65 -13.16 -14.43
N LEU A 2 -13.56 -13.41 -13.70
CA LEU A 2 -12.52 -12.42 -13.44
C LEU A 2 -11.39 -12.70 -14.44
N HIS A 3 -11.47 -12.12 -15.63
CA HIS A 3 -10.41 -12.26 -16.63
C HIS A 3 -9.24 -11.32 -16.27
N GLY A 4 -8.05 -11.88 -16.08
CA GLY A 4 -6.78 -11.22 -16.42
C GLY A 4 -6.18 -10.19 -15.46
N LYS A 5 -6.64 -10.06 -14.22
CA LYS A 5 -5.95 -9.17 -13.25
C LYS A 5 -4.71 -9.89 -12.69
N ARG A 6 -3.52 -9.50 -13.15
CA ARG A 6 -2.25 -9.89 -12.51
C ARG A 6 -2.20 -9.24 -11.13
N VAL A 7 -2.05 -10.05 -10.07
CA VAL A 7 -1.97 -9.56 -8.69
C VAL A 7 -0.49 -9.40 -8.36
N TYR A 8 -0.07 -8.17 -8.04
CA TYR A 8 1.31 -7.86 -7.69
C TYR A 8 1.42 -7.72 -6.17
N THR A 9 2.22 -8.57 -5.54
CA THR A 9 2.57 -8.47 -4.12
C THR A 9 3.88 -7.73 -3.95
N VAL A 10 3.86 -6.64 -3.18
CA VAL A 10 5.10 -5.98 -2.72
C VAL A 10 5.61 -6.72 -1.49
N GLU A 11 6.53 -7.67 -1.68
CA GLU A 11 7.24 -8.29 -0.55
C GLU A 11 8.26 -7.30 0.04
N GLY A 12 8.18 -7.03 1.35
CA GLY A 12 9.17 -6.17 2.00
C GLY A 12 8.79 -5.50 3.33
N ILE A 13 7.99 -6.13 4.21
CA ILE A 13 7.84 -5.64 5.60
C ILE A 13 8.31 -6.74 6.56
N ARG A 14 9.63 -6.81 6.78
CA ARG A 14 10.16 -7.51 7.96
C ARG A 14 9.86 -6.64 9.18
N GLY A 15 8.81 -7.02 9.93
CA GLY A 15 8.44 -6.38 11.18
C GLY A 15 9.60 -6.38 12.17
N ARG A 16 9.94 -5.20 12.70
CA ARG A 16 10.73 -5.11 13.94
C ARG A 16 9.82 -5.53 15.10
N ARG A 17 10.29 -6.52 15.88
CA ARG A 17 9.64 -6.96 17.13
C ARG A 17 9.44 -5.77 18.07
N ALA A 18 8.21 -5.55 18.51
CA ALA A 18 7.95 -4.74 19.71
C ALA A 18 8.42 -5.56 20.92
N THR A 19 9.46 -5.09 21.60
CA THR A 19 9.87 -5.64 22.91
C THR A 19 8.97 -5.05 24.00
N GLU A 20 8.53 -5.92 24.91
CA GLU A 20 7.74 -5.62 26.12
C GLU A 20 8.21 -4.35 26.87
N ALA A 21 7.26 -3.48 27.22
CA ALA A 21 7.37 -2.61 28.39
C ALA A 21 6.00 -2.13 28.89
N ASP A 22 5.73 -2.57 30.12
CA ASP A 22 5.03 -1.87 31.20
C ASP A 22 3.49 -1.75 31.23
N SER A 23 2.90 -2.81 31.79
CA SER A 23 1.62 -2.79 32.47
C SER A 23 1.71 -1.97 33.77
N LYS A 24 1.34 -0.70 33.69
CA LYS A 24 0.79 0.12 34.79
C LYS A 24 0.58 1.49 34.18
N HIS A 25 -0.64 1.98 34.11
CA HIS A 25 -1.03 3.36 34.47
C HIS A 25 -2.53 3.49 34.16
N ARG A 26 -3.27 3.76 35.23
CA ARG A 26 -4.71 4.02 35.25
C ARG A 26 -4.99 5.28 34.43
N PHE A 27 -5.86 5.19 33.42
CA PHE A 27 -6.27 6.36 32.61
C PHE A 27 -7.01 7.39 33.50
N PRO A 28 -6.53 8.63 33.63
CA PRO A 28 -7.33 9.71 34.17
C PRO A 28 -8.19 10.35 33.06
N GLU A 29 -9.29 10.95 33.49
CA GLU A 29 -10.34 11.57 32.70
C GLU A 29 -9.79 12.67 31.76
N LEU A 30 -10.25 12.65 30.51
CA LEU A 30 -9.71 13.45 29.41
C LEU A 30 -10.26 14.89 29.47
N GLU A 31 -9.60 15.78 30.20
CA GLU A 31 -9.82 17.22 29.99
C GLU A 31 -9.33 17.61 28.58
N SER A 32 -10.19 18.28 27.82
CA SER A 32 -10.00 18.60 26.40
C SER A 32 -8.75 19.45 26.18
N ARG A 33 -7.71 18.82 25.64
CA ARG A 33 -6.48 19.51 25.20
C ARG A 33 -6.81 20.49 24.05
N PRO A 34 -6.30 21.73 24.06
CA PRO A 34 -6.45 22.63 22.92
C PRO A 34 -5.82 21.99 21.67
N THR A 35 -6.53 22.03 20.55
CA THR A 35 -6.02 21.52 19.27
C THR A 35 -4.91 22.43 18.77
N GLU A 36 -3.65 22.02 18.94
CA GLU A 36 -2.55 22.64 18.21
C GLU A 36 -2.71 22.41 16.70
N PRO A 37 -2.34 23.39 15.85
CA PRO A 37 -2.39 23.22 14.40
C PRO A 37 -1.41 22.12 13.98
N ARG A 38 -1.91 21.04 13.36
CA ARG A 38 -1.07 20.01 12.75
C ARG A 38 -0.25 20.63 11.61
N GLY A 39 1.03 20.83 11.87
CA GLY A 39 1.99 21.24 10.86
C GLY A 39 2.29 20.12 9.84
N PRO A 40 2.98 20.46 8.73
CA PRO A 40 3.24 19.57 7.58
C PRO A 40 4.17 18.36 7.85
N GLY A 41 4.57 18.11 9.10
CA GLY A 41 5.56 17.08 9.43
C GLY A 41 5.02 15.64 9.47
N VAL A 42 3.74 15.44 9.76
CA VAL A 42 3.16 14.10 9.97
C VAL A 42 3.02 13.32 8.65
N ASP A 43 2.83 14.02 7.53
CA ASP A 43 2.58 13.39 6.23
C ASP A 43 3.85 12.79 5.63
N ARG A 44 5.01 13.44 5.86
CA ARG A 44 6.29 13.04 5.26
C ARG A 44 6.90 11.81 5.94
N GLU A 45 6.85 11.73 7.28
CA GLU A 45 7.36 10.59 8.06
C GLU A 45 6.60 9.29 7.74
N MET A 46 5.30 9.39 7.44
CA MET A 46 4.46 8.25 7.06
C MET A 46 4.77 7.70 5.67
N ALA A 47 5.17 8.57 4.74
CA ALA A 47 5.52 8.18 3.37
C ALA A 47 6.83 7.37 3.32
N GLU A 48 7.79 7.68 4.20
CA GLU A 48 9.10 7.02 4.27
C GLU A 48 9.01 5.53 4.68
N HIS A 49 7.98 5.15 5.45
CA HIS A 49 7.80 3.76 5.90
C HIS A 49 7.24 2.80 4.84
N LEU A 50 6.75 3.31 3.70
CA LEU A 50 6.06 2.50 2.69
C LEU A 50 6.98 1.90 1.62
N GLY A 51 8.26 2.30 1.57
CA GLY A 51 9.31 1.56 0.83
C GLY A 51 9.07 1.36 -0.67
N VAL A 52 8.41 2.29 -1.37
CA VAL A 52 8.00 2.12 -2.77
C VAL A 52 9.08 2.61 -3.77
N VAL A 53 10.35 2.23 -3.53
CA VAL A 53 11.58 2.46 -4.35
C VAL A 53 12.50 3.62 -3.94
N GLY A 54 13.70 3.25 -3.43
CA GLY A 54 14.89 4.08 -3.26
C GLY A 54 15.09 4.68 -1.86
N GLU A 55 16.25 4.45 -1.21
CA GLU A 55 16.54 4.83 0.19
C GLU A 55 16.44 6.33 0.54
N LYS A 56 16.15 7.23 -0.42
CA LYS A 56 16.09 8.69 -0.17
C LYS A 56 15.02 9.49 -0.91
N ALA A 57 14.28 8.91 -1.87
CA ALA A 57 13.29 9.65 -2.65
C ALA A 57 11.92 8.97 -2.57
N LEU A 58 10.86 9.77 -2.37
CA LEU A 58 9.50 9.28 -2.39
C LEU A 58 9.09 8.92 -3.83
N HIS A 59 8.38 7.82 -3.99
CA HIS A 59 7.68 7.48 -5.23
C HIS A 59 6.63 8.56 -5.55
N ALA A 60 6.34 8.79 -6.83
CA ALA A 60 5.36 9.79 -7.26
C ALA A 60 4.01 9.64 -6.53
N THR A 61 3.55 8.40 -6.36
CA THR A 61 2.35 8.09 -5.58
C THR A 61 2.41 8.54 -4.12
N GLN A 62 3.55 8.35 -3.46
CA GLN A 62 3.74 8.77 -2.07
C GLN A 62 3.78 10.30 -2.00
N SER A 63 4.48 10.96 -2.92
CA SER A 63 4.54 12.42 -3.03
C SER A 63 3.15 13.04 -3.21
N GLU A 64 2.34 12.53 -4.14
CA GLU A 64 0.99 13.06 -4.34
C GLU A 64 0.07 12.84 -3.13
N VAL A 65 0.20 11.72 -2.43
CA VAL A 65 -0.56 11.48 -1.20
C VAL A 65 -0.19 12.50 -0.10
N VAL A 66 1.08 12.88 0.00
CA VAL A 66 1.56 13.92 0.92
C VAL A 66 1.07 15.30 0.47
N ASP A 67 1.31 15.66 -0.79
CA ASP A 67 1.03 17.00 -1.31
C ASP A 67 -0.46 17.34 -1.30
N LYS A 68 -1.33 16.35 -1.58
CA LYS A 68 -2.79 16.52 -1.52
C LYS A 68 -3.36 16.32 -0.13
N ARG A 69 -2.55 16.01 0.89
CA ARG A 69 -3.01 15.66 2.25
C ARG A 69 -4.06 14.55 2.24
N ALA A 70 -3.78 13.51 1.45
CA ALA A 70 -4.65 12.35 1.27
C ALA A 70 -4.59 11.37 2.47
N SER A 71 -3.99 11.79 3.58
CA SER A 71 -3.84 11.01 4.81
C SER A 71 -4.17 11.87 6.05
N GLN A 72 -4.65 11.23 7.11
CA GLN A 72 -4.87 11.88 8.42
C GLN A 72 -4.44 10.99 9.58
N CYS A 73 -5.12 9.85 9.78
CA CYS A 73 -4.75 8.87 10.81
C CYS A 73 -3.69 7.87 10.29
N GLY A 74 -3.48 7.82 8.98
CA GLY A 74 -2.47 6.97 8.35
C GLY A 74 -2.84 5.52 8.13
N TYR A 75 -3.87 5.01 8.81
CA TYR A 75 -4.17 3.57 8.81
C TYR A 75 -4.47 3.00 7.41
N CYS A 76 -5.23 3.73 6.59
CA CYS A 76 -5.58 3.30 5.24
C CYS A 76 -4.53 3.68 4.18
N THR A 77 -3.54 4.49 4.54
CA THR A 77 -2.58 5.09 3.60
C THR A 77 -1.71 4.06 2.87
N PRO A 78 -1.21 2.98 3.51
CA PRO A 78 -0.49 1.93 2.81
C PRO A 78 -1.32 1.31 1.66
N GLY A 79 -2.58 0.95 1.92
CA GLY A 79 -3.45 0.34 0.92
C GLY A 79 -3.73 1.27 -0.25
N VAL A 80 -4.01 2.54 0.03
CA VAL A 80 -4.20 3.58 -1.00
C VAL A 80 -2.94 3.74 -1.85
N VAL A 81 -1.77 3.90 -1.22
CA VAL A 81 -0.49 4.09 -1.94
C VAL A 81 -0.19 2.89 -2.83
N ILE A 82 -0.35 1.66 -2.34
CA ILE A 82 -0.08 0.47 -3.16
C ILE A 82 -1.07 0.33 -4.31
N SER A 83 -2.35 0.65 -4.08
CA SER A 83 -3.37 0.58 -5.14
C SER A 83 -3.11 1.60 -6.25
N LEU A 84 -2.64 2.80 -5.89
CA LEU A 84 -2.26 3.84 -6.83
C LEU A 84 -0.93 3.55 -7.52
N PHE A 85 0.02 2.95 -6.80
CA PHE A 85 1.29 2.50 -7.36
C PHE A 85 1.04 1.44 -8.44
N GLU A 86 0.23 0.43 -8.15
CA GLU A 86 -0.11 -0.63 -9.12
C GLU A 86 -0.80 -0.05 -10.37
N ALA A 87 -1.67 0.95 -10.20
CA ALA A 87 -2.30 1.64 -11.32
C ALA A 87 -1.31 2.32 -12.28
N CYS A 88 -0.17 2.79 -11.80
CA CYS A 88 0.86 3.41 -12.66
C CYS A 88 1.48 2.42 -13.67
N TYR A 89 1.37 1.12 -13.42
CA TYR A 89 1.96 0.06 -14.25
C TYR A 89 0.91 -0.73 -15.05
N ARG A 90 -0.31 -0.20 -15.14
CA ARG A 90 -1.42 -0.84 -15.84
C ARG A 90 -1.76 -0.15 -17.14
N ASP A 91 -1.86 -0.94 -18.20
CA ASP A 91 -2.22 -0.47 -19.54
C ASP A 91 -3.75 -0.40 -19.77
N ASP A 92 -4.54 -0.92 -18.83
CA ASP A 92 -6.00 -0.97 -18.92
C ASP A 92 -6.72 0.21 -18.25
N ILE A 93 -5.98 1.11 -17.59
CA ILE A 93 -6.51 2.34 -16.98
C ILE A 93 -6.45 3.49 -17.99
N LYS A 94 -7.57 3.78 -18.65
CA LYS A 94 -7.69 4.76 -19.74
C LYS A 94 -8.68 5.89 -19.45
N GLN A 95 -9.47 5.76 -18.38
CA GLN A 95 -10.55 6.67 -18.04
C GLN A 95 -10.47 7.04 -16.55
N PRO A 96 -10.82 8.29 -16.17
CA PRO A 96 -10.74 8.75 -14.79
C PRO A 96 -11.49 7.86 -13.78
N TRP A 97 -12.64 7.31 -14.15
CA TRP A 97 -13.44 6.45 -13.28
C TRP A 97 -12.75 5.12 -12.94
N GLN A 98 -11.81 4.64 -13.77
CA GLN A 98 -11.09 3.39 -13.51
C GLN A 98 -10.09 3.53 -12.36
N LEU A 99 -9.58 4.76 -12.13
CA LEU A 99 -8.77 5.05 -10.96
C LEU A 99 -9.62 5.15 -9.69
N ASP A 100 -10.84 5.67 -9.78
CA ASP A 100 -11.79 5.63 -8.67
C ASP A 100 -12.13 4.17 -8.30
N ASP A 101 -12.33 3.28 -9.29
CA ASP A 101 -12.55 1.84 -9.09
C ASP A 101 -11.32 1.14 -8.46
N GLN A 102 -10.11 1.52 -8.90
CA GLN A 102 -8.86 0.99 -8.37
C GLN A 102 -8.73 1.19 -6.85
N VAL A 103 -9.19 2.34 -6.32
CA VAL A 103 -9.12 2.62 -4.89
C VAL A 103 -10.37 2.25 -4.11
N ALA A 104 -11.42 1.74 -4.76
CA ALA A 104 -12.71 1.47 -4.13
C ALA A 104 -12.61 0.43 -2.98
N GLY A 105 -11.62 -0.46 -3.03
CA GLY A 105 -11.32 -1.42 -1.96
C GLY A 105 -10.64 -0.81 -0.72
N ASN A 106 -10.20 0.44 -0.79
CA ASN A 106 -9.49 1.10 0.31
C ASN A 106 -10.43 1.99 1.12
N LEU A 107 -10.80 1.49 2.31
CA LEU A 107 -11.70 2.19 3.21
C LEU A 107 -10.97 3.28 4.02
N CYS A 108 -11.41 4.53 3.90
CA CYS A 108 -10.90 5.65 4.69
C CYS A 108 -12.02 6.30 5.49
N ARG A 109 -11.85 6.37 6.81
CA ARG A 109 -12.82 7.02 7.71
C ARG A 109 -12.51 8.49 8.01
N CYS A 110 -11.30 8.94 7.73
CA CYS A 110 -10.82 10.25 8.18
C CYS A 110 -10.88 11.33 7.09
N THR A 111 -10.41 11.02 5.87
CA THR A 111 -10.19 12.05 4.83
C THR A 111 -11.44 12.46 4.07
N GLY A 112 -12.51 11.67 4.13
CA GLY A 112 -13.71 11.90 3.32
C GLY A 112 -13.48 11.76 1.81
N TYR A 113 -12.42 11.05 1.39
CA TYR A 113 -12.04 10.71 0.01
C TYR A 113 -11.68 11.85 -0.94
N ARG A 114 -12.14 13.09 -0.74
CA ARG A 114 -11.80 14.21 -1.62
C ARG A 114 -10.30 14.36 -1.89
N PRO A 115 -9.40 14.45 -0.87
CA PRO A 115 -7.97 14.59 -1.14
C PRO A 115 -7.34 13.33 -1.76
N ILE A 116 -7.91 12.14 -1.53
CA ILE A 116 -7.48 10.90 -2.20
C ILE A 116 -7.79 10.97 -3.70
N ARG A 117 -8.98 11.49 -4.07
CA ARG A 117 -9.36 11.69 -5.48
C ARG A 117 -8.52 12.75 -6.18
N GLU A 118 -8.09 13.78 -5.46
CA GLU A 118 -7.16 14.79 -5.99
C GLU A 118 -5.77 14.17 -6.27
N ALA A 119 -5.27 13.30 -5.38
CA ALA A 119 -4.02 12.58 -5.60
C ALA A 119 -4.13 11.61 -6.78
N ILE A 120 -5.25 10.90 -6.90
CA ILE A 120 -5.58 10.05 -8.05
C ILE A 120 -5.50 10.84 -9.37
N GLY A 121 -6.15 12.00 -9.43
CA GLY A 121 -6.18 12.82 -10.64
C GLY A 121 -4.79 13.27 -11.09
N ALA A 122 -3.88 13.52 -10.14
CA ALA A 122 -2.50 13.91 -10.42
C ALA A 122 -1.65 12.76 -10.99
N LEU A 123 -1.99 11.51 -10.67
CA LEU A 123 -1.29 10.31 -11.14
C LEU A 123 -1.86 9.75 -12.45
N ALA A 124 -2.99 10.25 -12.92
CA ALA A 124 -3.67 9.71 -14.09
C ALA A 124 -2.81 9.80 -15.35
N GLY A 125 -2.49 8.65 -15.97
CA GLY A 125 -1.65 8.56 -17.16
C GLY A 125 -0.16 8.76 -16.89
N LEU A 126 0.25 8.86 -15.62
CA LEU A 126 1.66 8.90 -15.25
C LEU A 126 2.27 7.51 -15.44
N GLN A 127 3.40 7.44 -16.14
CA GLN A 127 4.28 6.28 -16.13
C GLN A 127 5.57 6.65 -15.40
N PRO A 128 5.79 6.14 -14.18
CA PRO A 128 7.00 6.41 -13.42
C PRO A 128 8.24 5.94 -14.18
N ALA A 129 9.24 6.82 -14.27
CA ALA A 129 10.54 6.48 -14.83
C ALA A 129 11.42 5.80 -13.76
N ASP A 130 10.95 4.69 -13.21
CA ASP A 130 11.65 3.93 -12.18
C ASP A 130 12.14 2.55 -12.67
N GLY A 131 12.73 1.77 -11.77
CA GLY A 131 13.23 0.43 -12.08
C GLY A 131 12.17 -0.67 -12.03
N PHE A 132 10.96 -0.39 -11.55
CA PHE A 132 9.95 -1.39 -11.25
C PHE A 132 9.40 -2.03 -12.52
N GLN A 133 9.23 -1.28 -13.61
CA GLN A 133 8.82 -1.84 -14.90
C GLN A 133 9.75 -2.97 -15.37
N ARG A 134 11.07 -2.83 -15.17
CA ARG A 134 12.03 -3.89 -15.53
C ARG A 134 11.87 -5.14 -14.67
N VAL A 135 11.48 -4.97 -13.40
CA VAL A 135 11.18 -6.09 -12.50
C VAL A 135 9.93 -6.82 -12.99
N LEU A 136 8.89 -6.08 -13.39
CA LEU A 136 7.67 -6.65 -13.98
C LEU A 136 7.97 -7.43 -15.25
N ASP A 137 8.75 -6.85 -16.16
CA ASP A 137 9.13 -7.50 -17.43
C ASP A 137 9.98 -8.76 -17.21
N GLY A 138 10.76 -8.80 -16.13
CA GLY A 138 11.58 -9.95 -15.73
C GLY A 138 10.87 -10.97 -14.84
N SER A 139 9.67 -10.67 -14.34
CA SER A 139 8.90 -11.59 -13.48
C SER A 139 8.22 -12.68 -14.30
N GLY A 140 8.96 -13.74 -14.64
CA GLY A 140 8.36 -15.00 -15.06
C GLY A 140 7.64 -15.66 -13.88
N SER A 141 6.49 -16.28 -14.13
CA SER A 141 5.86 -17.18 -13.17
C SER A 141 6.54 -18.55 -13.27
N ASP A 142 7.53 -18.81 -12.43
CA ASP A 142 7.95 -20.18 -12.18
C ASP A 142 6.80 -20.88 -11.43
N GLU A 143 5.87 -21.45 -12.20
CA GLU A 143 4.68 -22.16 -11.70
C GLU A 143 5.06 -23.56 -11.16
N GLU A 144 6.02 -23.62 -10.23
CA GLU A 144 6.30 -24.83 -9.49
C GLU A 144 5.50 -24.88 -8.19
N THR A 145 4.92 -26.05 -7.89
CA THR A 145 4.25 -26.30 -6.61
C THR A 145 5.24 -26.16 -5.46
N LEU A 146 5.09 -25.12 -4.64
CA LEU A 146 5.89 -25.02 -3.42
C LEU A 146 5.35 -26.00 -2.37
N LYS A 147 6.19 -26.97 -1.97
CA LYS A 147 5.92 -27.89 -0.86
C LYS A 147 6.99 -27.72 0.20
N TYR A 148 6.60 -27.31 1.41
CA TYR A 148 7.55 -27.10 2.49
C TYR A 148 7.01 -27.64 3.82
N VAL A 149 7.90 -28.19 4.65
CA VAL A 149 7.57 -28.78 5.96
C VAL A 149 8.32 -28.04 7.05
N TRP A 150 7.60 -27.57 8.07
CA TRP A 150 8.18 -26.89 9.22
C TRP A 150 7.44 -27.23 10.50
N GLN A 151 8.17 -27.59 11.56
CA GLN A 151 7.62 -27.97 12.87
C GLN A 151 6.42 -28.94 12.77
N ASN A 152 6.58 -30.00 11.95
CA ASN A 152 5.55 -31.02 11.73
C ASN A 152 4.27 -30.51 11.04
N GLN A 153 4.28 -29.29 10.48
CA GLN A 153 3.23 -28.73 9.62
C GLN A 153 3.67 -28.74 8.16
N ARG A 154 2.71 -28.89 7.25
CA ARG A 154 2.92 -28.91 5.78
C ARG A 154 2.29 -27.66 5.17
N TYR A 155 3.07 -26.94 4.36
CA TYR A 155 2.63 -25.77 3.61
C TYR A 155 2.69 -26.09 2.12
N LEU A 156 1.64 -25.67 1.41
CA LEU A 156 1.40 -25.98 0.00
C LEU A 156 0.97 -24.71 -0.72
N GLN A 157 1.67 -24.36 -1.80
CA GLN A 157 1.23 -23.39 -2.81
C GLN A 157 1.06 -24.14 -4.14
N PRO A 158 -0.08 -24.81 -4.34
CA PRO A 158 -0.35 -25.54 -5.57
C PRO A 158 -0.50 -24.59 -6.75
N THR A 159 -0.01 -25.01 -7.91
CA THR A 159 -0.09 -24.25 -9.16
C THR A 159 -1.22 -24.74 -10.05
N SER A 160 -1.86 -25.85 -9.67
CA SER A 160 -3.08 -26.32 -10.31
C SER A 160 -4.14 -26.74 -9.30
N LEU A 161 -5.41 -26.72 -9.73
CA LEU A 161 -6.53 -27.19 -8.91
C LEU A 161 -6.38 -28.69 -8.57
N ALA A 162 -5.77 -29.47 -9.47
CA ALA A 162 -5.55 -30.91 -9.27
C ALA A 162 -4.57 -31.22 -8.13
N GLU A 163 -3.62 -30.32 -7.86
CA GLU A 163 -2.64 -30.46 -6.77
C GLU A 163 -3.18 -30.01 -5.41
N PHE A 164 -4.32 -29.32 -5.39
CA PHE A 164 -4.94 -28.82 -4.16
C PHE A 164 -5.74 -29.90 -3.41
N TRP A 165 -6.23 -30.92 -4.12
CA TRP A 165 -7.06 -32.01 -3.58
C TRP A 165 -6.24 -33.29 -3.35
#